data_AF-A0A5M4AKC8-F1
#
_entry.id   AF-A0A5M4AKC8-F1
#
_cell.length_a   1.000
_cell.length_b   1.000
_cell.length_c   1.000
_cell.angle_alpha   90.00
_cell.angle_beta   90.00
_cell.angle_gamma   90.00
#
_symmetry.space_group_name_H-M   'P 1'
#
loop_
_entity.id
_entity.type
_entity.pdbx_description
1 polymer ?
#
loop_
_entity_poly.entity_id
_entity_poly.type
_entity_poly.pdbx_seq_one_letter_code
_entity_poly.pdbx_strand_id
1 'polypeptide(L)'
;MNLYLPENYKPLLDLKNTEKAIKFMKDFFQENLSAELRLRRVTAPLFVLKGTGVNDDLNGVERPVSFPVKEFDDQEAEVVQSLAKWKRMMLAKYGIPVGYGIYTDMNAIRADEELSNIHSLYVDQWDWEKVITSGQRTLNFLKKVVRQIYSVLLRTEFMVYENYPKLKLTGTEERKQLLFHKKLLKGELPLSIGGGIGQSRLCMYFLRKAHIGEVQASLWPEDMVQQCAGHNIVLV
;
A
#
# COMPACT_ATOMS: atom_id res chain seq x y z
N MET A 1 9.02 15.97 15.04
CA MET A 1 7.88 15.91 14.11
C MET A 1 8.44 16.08 12.71
N ASN A 2 8.36 15.05 11.86
CA ASN A 2 8.91 15.09 10.50
C ASN A 2 7.81 15.52 9.52
N LEU A 3 7.40 16.78 9.62
CA LEU A 3 6.39 17.38 8.74
C LEU A 3 7.09 18.22 7.65
N TYR A 4 6.82 17.88 6.39
CA TYR A 4 7.25 18.64 5.22
C TYR A 4 6.09 19.48 4.70
N LEU A 5 6.31 20.79 4.57
CA LEU A 5 5.30 21.75 4.12
C LEU A 5 5.80 22.39 2.81
N PRO A 6 5.29 21.94 1.64
CA PRO A 6 5.77 22.46 0.36
C PRO A 6 5.42 23.95 0.20
N GLU A 7 6.40 24.75 -0.22
CA GLU A 7 6.16 26.16 -0.53
C GLU A 7 5.09 26.32 -1.62
N ASN A 8 4.15 27.24 -1.40
CA ASN A 8 3.07 27.55 -2.33
C ASN A 8 2.18 26.35 -2.71
N TYR A 9 2.06 25.35 -1.83
CA TYR A 9 1.17 24.22 -2.06
C TYR A 9 -0.28 24.67 -2.26
N LYS A 10 -0.87 24.18 -3.36
CA LYS A 10 -2.30 24.28 -3.63
C LYS A 10 -2.78 22.93 -4.15
N PRO A 11 -3.81 22.32 -3.55
CA PRO A 11 -4.32 21.05 -4.01
C PRO A 11 -4.89 21.21 -5.44
N LEU A 12 -4.47 20.33 -6.36
CA LEU A 12 -4.90 20.38 -7.76
C LEU A 12 -6.37 19.98 -7.94
N LEU A 13 -6.91 19.21 -6.98
CA LEU A 13 -8.30 18.79 -6.88
C LEU A 13 -8.88 19.25 -5.55
N ASP A 14 -10.12 19.76 -5.58
CA ASP A 14 -10.91 20.01 -4.38
C ASP A 14 -11.28 18.70 -3.65
N LEU A 15 -11.86 18.79 -2.45
CA LEU A 15 -12.22 17.63 -1.63
C LEU A 15 -13.15 16.65 -2.36
N LYS A 16 -14.19 17.16 -3.03
CA LYS A 16 -15.17 16.33 -3.74
C LYS A 16 -14.54 15.55 -4.89
N ASN A 17 -13.69 16.21 -5.67
CA ASN A 17 -12.97 15.57 -6.78
C ASN A 17 -11.86 14.66 -6.28
N THR A 18 -11.26 14.95 -5.13
CA THR A 18 -10.29 14.08 -4.46
C THR A 18 -10.93 12.73 -4.08
N GLU A 19 -12.09 12.74 -3.43
CA GLU A 19 -12.84 11.51 -3.08
C GLU A 19 -13.18 10.66 -4.31
N LYS A 20 -13.69 11.30 -5.37
CA LYS A 20 -13.98 10.62 -6.64
C LYS A 20 -12.71 10.02 -7.26
N ALA A 21 -11.59 10.75 -7.22
CA ALA A 21 -10.33 10.29 -7.77
C ALA A 21 -9.73 9.14 -6.95
N ILE A 22 -9.83 9.17 -5.62
CA ILE A 22 -9.42 8.06 -4.73
C ILE A 22 -10.17 6.80 -5.11
N LYS A 23 -11.51 6.85 -5.17
CA LYS A 23 -12.32 5.69 -5.56
C LYS A 23 -11.91 5.16 -6.94
N PHE A 24 -11.88 6.04 -7.94
CA PHE A 24 -11.51 5.68 -9.30
C PHE A 24 -10.14 4.99 -9.35
N MET A 25 -9.13 5.58 -8.70
CA MET A 25 -7.80 5.02 -8.66
C MET A 25 -7.75 3.65 -8.01
N LYS A 26 -8.43 3.48 -6.88
CA LYS A 26 -8.42 2.22 -6.15
C LYS A 26 -9.06 1.11 -6.98
N ASP A 27 -10.23 1.38 -7.56
CA ASP A 27 -10.94 0.44 -8.44
C ASP A 27 -10.11 0.12 -9.69
N PHE A 28 -9.58 1.14 -10.37
CA PHE A 28 -8.81 0.94 -11.60
C PHE A 28 -7.51 0.17 -11.35
N PHE A 29 -6.76 0.55 -10.31
CA PHE A 29 -5.48 -0.08 -10.00
C PHE A 29 -5.66 -1.55 -9.62
N GLN A 30 -6.63 -1.87 -8.74
CA GLN A 30 -6.82 -3.24 -8.27
C GLN A 30 -7.29 -4.17 -9.40
N GLU A 31 -8.16 -3.71 -10.30
CA GLU A 31 -8.62 -4.49 -11.46
C GLU A 31 -7.45 -4.78 -12.40
N ASN A 32 -6.64 -3.77 -12.71
CA ASN A 32 -5.49 -3.93 -13.59
C ASN A 32 -4.38 -4.79 -12.94
N LEU A 33 -4.15 -4.67 -11.64
CA LEU A 33 -3.22 -5.52 -10.89
C LEU A 33 -3.69 -6.99 -10.93
N SER A 34 -4.98 -7.21 -10.68
CA SER A 34 -5.62 -8.51 -10.71
C SER A 34 -5.48 -9.18 -12.09
N ALA A 35 -5.75 -8.44 -13.16
CA ALA A 35 -5.63 -8.93 -14.53
C ALA A 35 -4.18 -9.23 -14.92
N GLU A 36 -3.26 -8.29 -14.67
CA GLU A 36 -1.85 -8.38 -15.06
C GLU A 36 -1.13 -9.53 -14.34
N LEU A 37 -1.42 -9.72 -13.06
CA LEU A 37 -0.78 -10.74 -12.23
C LEU A 37 -1.62 -12.02 -12.07
N ARG A 38 -2.79 -12.12 -12.69
CA ARG A 38 -3.73 -13.25 -12.57
C ARG A 38 -4.08 -13.56 -11.11
N LEU A 39 -4.47 -12.53 -10.39
CA LEU A 39 -4.84 -12.62 -8.98
C LEU A 39 -6.36 -12.73 -8.86
N ARG A 40 -6.82 -13.40 -7.82
CA ARG A 40 -8.22 -13.42 -7.40
C ARG A 40 -8.36 -12.58 -6.13
N ARG A 41 -9.35 -11.69 -6.07
CA ARG A 41 -9.70 -10.98 -4.83
C ARG A 41 -10.17 -11.99 -3.78
N VAL A 42 -9.64 -11.91 -2.57
CA VAL A 42 -10.12 -12.66 -1.39
C VAL A 42 -10.34 -11.72 -0.20
N THR A 43 -11.20 -12.11 0.74
CA THR A 43 -11.48 -11.34 1.95
C THR A 43 -10.38 -11.56 2.99
N ALA A 44 -9.76 -10.47 3.45
CA ALA A 44 -8.76 -10.46 4.52
C ALA A 44 -9.42 -10.48 5.91
N PRO A 45 -8.78 -11.11 6.92
CA PRO A 45 -9.13 -10.88 8.31
C PRO A 45 -8.63 -9.50 8.75
N LEU A 46 -9.38 -8.85 9.64
CA LEU A 46 -8.91 -7.65 10.36
C LEU A 46 -8.12 -8.02 11.63
N PHE A 47 -8.37 -9.19 12.19
CA PHE A 47 -7.76 -9.67 13.42
C PHE A 47 -7.52 -11.17 13.38
N VAL A 48 -6.54 -11.63 14.14
CA VAL A 48 -6.17 -13.04 14.32
C VAL A 48 -5.96 -13.33 15.80
N LEU A 49 -6.10 -14.59 16.23
CA LEU A 49 -5.77 -14.96 17.59
C LEU A 49 -4.26 -14.79 17.84
N LYS A 50 -3.93 -14.26 19.01
CA LYS A 50 -2.54 -14.11 19.48
C LYS A 50 -1.88 -15.47 19.63
N GLY A 51 -0.56 -15.52 19.40
CA GLY A 51 0.23 -16.76 19.55
C GLY A 51 0.07 -17.78 18.40
N THR A 52 -0.73 -17.49 17.38
CA THR A 52 -0.86 -18.35 16.19
C THR A 52 0.35 -18.28 15.25
N GLY A 53 1.19 -17.26 15.40
CA GLY A 53 2.31 -16.96 14.50
C GLY A 53 1.89 -16.42 13.13
N VAL A 54 0.58 -16.18 12.91
CA VAL A 54 0.03 -15.68 11.65
C VAL A 54 0.23 -14.18 11.48
N ASN A 55 0.15 -13.42 12.58
CA ASN A 55 0.39 -11.97 12.56
C ASN A 55 1.88 -11.69 12.26
N ASP A 56 2.12 -10.52 11.66
CA ASP A 56 3.48 -10.05 11.38
C ASP A 56 3.98 -9.22 12.55
N ASP A 57 5.19 -9.52 13.00
CA ASP A 57 5.81 -8.85 14.15
C ASP A 57 6.58 -7.59 13.72
N LEU A 58 6.58 -7.24 12.43
CA LEU A 58 7.33 -6.13 11.83
C LEU A 58 8.81 -6.16 12.24
N ASN A 59 9.29 -5.18 13.01
CA ASN A 59 10.67 -5.14 13.52
C ASN A 59 10.81 -5.77 14.91
N GLY A 60 9.71 -6.28 15.50
CA GLY A 60 9.65 -6.90 16.81
C GLY A 60 9.55 -5.92 17.98
N VAL A 61 9.43 -4.62 17.71
CA VAL A 61 9.33 -3.56 18.74
C VAL A 61 7.94 -2.94 18.78
N GLU A 62 7.22 -2.95 17.66
CA GLU A 62 5.90 -2.37 17.51
C GLU A 62 4.82 -3.24 18.17
N ARG A 63 3.97 -2.64 19.00
CA ARG A 63 2.90 -3.36 19.70
C ARG A 63 1.65 -3.46 18.82
N PRO A 64 1.17 -4.68 18.52
CA PRO A 64 -0.12 -4.84 17.87
C PRO A 64 -1.25 -4.39 18.79
N VAL A 65 -2.33 -3.86 18.21
CA VAL A 65 -3.56 -3.58 18.96
C VAL A 65 -4.21 -4.91 19.32
N SER A 66 -4.33 -5.22 20.62
CA SER A 66 -4.95 -6.45 21.13
C SER A 66 -6.25 -6.18 21.88
N PHE A 67 -7.14 -7.17 21.90
CA PHE A 67 -8.39 -7.14 22.65
C PHE A 67 -8.85 -8.56 23.03
N PRO A 68 -9.52 -8.74 24.19
CA PRO A 68 -10.09 -10.03 24.56
C PRO A 68 -11.34 -10.34 23.73
N VAL A 69 -11.53 -11.62 23.39
CA VAL A 69 -12.74 -12.09 22.68
C VAL A 69 -13.60 -12.91 23.62
N LYS A 70 -14.75 -12.34 24.01
CA LYS A 70 -15.67 -12.93 24.99
C LYS A 70 -16.09 -14.37 24.69
N GLU A 71 -16.38 -14.68 23.42
CA GLU A 71 -16.80 -16.02 22.97
C GLU A 71 -15.66 -17.05 22.94
N PHE A 72 -14.43 -16.64 23.20
CA PHE A 72 -13.24 -17.49 23.26
C PHE A 72 -12.64 -17.47 24.67
N ASP A 73 -13.49 -17.36 25.71
CA ASP A 73 -13.07 -17.31 27.12
C ASP A 73 -12.01 -16.21 27.37
N ASP A 74 -12.25 -15.03 26.78
CA ASP A 74 -11.37 -13.85 26.84
C ASP A 74 -9.95 -14.08 26.28
N GLN A 75 -9.76 -15.07 25.38
CA GLN A 75 -8.53 -15.18 24.60
C GLN A 75 -8.23 -13.88 23.84
N GLU A 76 -6.95 -13.49 23.82
CA GLU A 76 -6.51 -12.28 23.12
C GLU A 76 -6.49 -12.48 21.59
N ALA A 77 -7.16 -11.59 20.88
CA ALA A 77 -6.96 -11.36 19.45
C ALA A 77 -6.09 -10.12 19.23
N GLU A 78 -5.43 -10.08 18.08
CA GLU A 78 -4.61 -8.95 17.63
C GLU A 78 -5.09 -8.47 16.26
N VAL A 79 -5.20 -7.15 16.10
CA VAL A 79 -5.36 -6.52 14.80
C VAL A 79 -4.14 -6.84 13.95
N VAL A 80 -4.38 -7.21 12.68
CA VAL A 80 -3.30 -7.58 11.78
C VAL A 80 -2.39 -6.37 11.48
N GLN A 81 -1.08 -6.58 11.52
CA GLN A 81 -0.11 -5.54 11.10
C GLN A 81 0.32 -5.69 9.62
N SER A 82 0.25 -6.92 9.12
CA SER A 82 0.52 -7.34 7.74
C SER A 82 -0.08 -8.74 7.52
N LEU A 83 -0.45 -9.08 6.29
CA LEU A 83 -0.96 -10.42 5.95
C LEU A 83 0.09 -11.28 5.25
N ALA A 84 1.38 -10.94 5.34
CA ALA A 84 2.47 -11.63 4.64
C ALA A 84 2.40 -13.17 4.81
N LYS A 85 2.31 -13.66 6.04
CA LYS A 85 2.22 -15.10 6.35
C LYS A 85 0.86 -15.68 5.95
N TRP A 86 -0.22 -14.95 6.28
CA TRP A 86 -1.60 -15.35 6.00
C TRP A 86 -1.86 -15.61 4.51
N LYS A 87 -1.39 -14.72 3.61
CA LYS A 87 -1.64 -14.86 2.17
C LYS A 87 -1.13 -16.19 1.63
N ARG A 88 0.07 -16.63 2.07
CA ARG A 88 0.65 -17.90 1.64
C ARG A 88 -0.15 -19.12 2.14
N MET A 89 -0.67 -19.05 3.37
CA MET A 89 -1.58 -20.08 3.89
C MET A 89 -2.87 -20.16 3.06
N MET A 90 -3.41 -19.02 2.63
CA MET A 90 -4.61 -18.97 1.82
C MET A 90 -4.42 -19.50 0.40
N LEU A 91 -3.25 -19.28 -0.21
CA LEU A 91 -2.92 -19.93 -1.48
C LEU A 91 -3.02 -21.46 -1.39
N ALA A 92 -2.50 -22.04 -0.31
CA ALA A 92 -2.57 -23.47 -0.06
C ALA A 92 -4.02 -23.92 0.24
N LYS A 93 -4.72 -23.22 1.13
CA LYS A 93 -6.10 -23.55 1.53
C LYS A 93 -7.08 -23.55 0.35
N TYR A 94 -6.92 -22.60 -0.58
CA TYR A 94 -7.76 -22.52 -1.78
C TYR A 94 -7.28 -23.38 -2.95
N GLY A 95 -6.13 -24.06 -2.82
CA GLY A 95 -5.56 -24.84 -3.92
C GLY A 95 -5.24 -23.99 -5.16
N ILE A 96 -4.71 -22.78 -4.98
CA ILE A 96 -4.44 -21.87 -6.10
C ILE A 96 -3.36 -22.48 -7.02
N PRO A 97 -3.60 -22.58 -8.35
CA PRO A 97 -2.64 -23.18 -9.26
C PRO A 97 -1.42 -22.29 -9.53
N VAL A 98 -0.32 -22.91 -9.96
CA VAL A 98 0.90 -22.23 -10.41
C VAL A 98 0.56 -21.18 -11.47
N GLY A 99 1.13 -19.98 -11.32
CA GLY A 99 0.88 -18.89 -12.25
C GLY A 99 -0.41 -18.12 -11.97
N TYR A 100 -1.11 -18.40 -10.87
CA TYR A 100 -2.22 -17.62 -10.33
C TYR A 100 -1.90 -17.17 -8.89
N GLY A 101 -2.68 -16.25 -8.36
CA GLY A 101 -2.48 -15.74 -7.01
C GLY A 101 -3.75 -15.16 -6.41
N ILE A 102 -3.57 -14.49 -5.29
CA ILE A 102 -4.63 -13.75 -4.59
C ILE A 102 -4.17 -12.31 -4.34
N TYR A 103 -5.14 -11.42 -4.19
CA TYR A 103 -4.93 -10.14 -3.54
C TYR A 103 -6.07 -9.84 -2.58
N THR A 104 -5.83 -8.95 -1.64
CA THR A 104 -6.83 -8.48 -0.69
C THR A 104 -6.63 -7.01 -0.37
N ASP A 105 -7.72 -6.35 0.03
CA ASP A 105 -7.67 -5.01 0.60
C ASP A 105 -7.38 -5.17 2.10
N MET A 106 -6.10 -5.07 2.44
CA MET A 106 -5.63 -5.19 3.82
C MET A 106 -5.77 -3.83 4.52
N ASN A 107 -6.29 -3.86 5.74
CA ASN A 107 -6.39 -2.71 6.62
C ASN A 107 -5.73 -3.09 7.95
N ALA A 108 -4.90 -2.20 8.48
CA ALA A 108 -4.16 -2.39 9.71
C ALA A 108 -4.17 -1.11 10.56
N ILE A 109 -3.96 -1.28 11.86
CA ILE A 109 -3.74 -0.20 12.82
C ILE A 109 -2.33 -0.35 13.37
N ARG A 110 -1.50 0.67 13.17
CA ARG A 110 -0.14 0.76 13.69
C ARG A 110 -0.06 1.85 14.75
N ALA A 111 -0.37 1.47 15.99
CA ALA A 111 -0.49 2.41 17.10
C ALA A 111 0.83 3.10 17.47
N ASP A 112 1.96 2.44 17.23
CA ASP A 112 3.30 2.93 17.56
C ASP A 112 3.99 3.64 16.36
N GLU A 113 3.23 4.02 15.31
CA GLU A 113 3.78 4.66 14.10
C GLU A 113 4.15 6.14 14.35
N GLU A 114 5.31 6.57 13.85
CA GLU A 114 5.69 7.98 13.84
C GLU A 114 5.02 8.73 12.68
N LEU A 115 4.05 9.59 13.01
CA LEU A 115 3.24 10.30 12.02
C LEU A 115 4.06 11.31 11.19
N SER A 116 3.83 11.31 9.88
CA SER A 116 4.46 12.22 8.92
C SER A 116 3.58 12.38 7.67
N ASN A 117 4.05 13.14 6.68
CA ASN A 117 3.38 13.26 5.38
C ASN A 117 3.02 11.93 4.72
N ILE A 118 3.73 10.83 5.03
CA ILE A 118 3.53 9.52 4.40
C ILE A 118 3.26 8.38 5.40
N HIS A 119 3.15 8.69 6.69
CA HIS A 119 2.94 7.73 7.78
C HIS A 119 1.69 8.08 8.57
N SER A 120 0.88 7.07 8.86
CA SER A 120 -0.45 7.18 9.47
C SER A 120 -0.66 5.97 10.37
N LEU A 121 -1.43 6.14 11.46
CA LEU A 121 -1.85 5.01 12.30
C LEU A 121 -2.68 4.01 11.50
N TYR A 122 -3.44 4.49 10.51
CA TYR A 122 -4.22 3.65 9.62
C TYR A 122 -3.38 3.28 8.38
N VAL A 123 -3.27 1.98 8.12
CA VAL A 123 -2.52 1.47 6.97
C VAL A 123 -3.45 0.65 6.08
N ASP A 124 -3.53 1.02 4.80
CA ASP A 124 -4.26 0.27 3.78
C ASP A 124 -3.32 -0.21 2.66
N GLN A 125 -3.49 -1.46 2.21
CA GLN A 125 -2.65 -2.06 1.18
C GLN A 125 -3.44 -2.97 0.24
N TRP A 126 -3.04 -3.00 -1.03
CA TRP A 126 -3.28 -4.19 -1.86
C TRP A 126 -2.22 -5.21 -1.52
N ASP A 127 -2.60 -6.15 -0.68
CA ASP A 127 -1.72 -7.18 -0.19
C ASP A 127 -1.89 -8.42 -1.08
N TRP A 128 -0.86 -8.79 -1.83
CA TRP A 128 -0.95 -9.81 -2.87
C TRP A 128 0.11 -10.89 -2.72
N GLU A 129 -0.18 -12.07 -3.26
CA GLU A 129 0.71 -13.24 -3.25
C GLU A 129 0.43 -14.13 -4.46
N LYS A 130 1.45 -14.77 -5.03
CA LYS A 130 1.34 -15.57 -6.27
C LYS A 130 2.06 -16.91 -6.15
N VAL A 131 1.42 -17.98 -6.62
CA VAL A 131 2.03 -19.31 -6.67
C VAL A 131 3.04 -19.39 -7.82
N ILE A 132 4.27 -19.76 -7.50
CA ILE A 132 5.39 -19.92 -8.44
C ILE A 132 6.01 -21.31 -8.34
N THR A 133 6.71 -21.75 -9.38
CA THR A 133 7.53 -22.97 -9.33
C THR A 133 8.91 -22.70 -8.73
N SER A 134 9.61 -23.76 -8.33
CA SER A 134 11.01 -23.68 -7.90
C SER A 134 11.91 -23.07 -8.97
N GLY A 135 11.73 -23.44 -10.24
CA GLY A 135 12.47 -22.89 -11.38
C GLY A 135 12.18 -21.42 -11.67
N GLN A 136 11.07 -20.87 -11.17
CA GLN A 136 10.74 -19.44 -11.26
C GLN A 136 11.43 -18.60 -10.17
N ARG A 137 12.16 -19.21 -9.22
CA ARG A 137 12.92 -18.49 -8.18
C ARG A 137 14.21 -17.89 -8.74
N THR A 138 14.06 -16.98 -9.71
CA THR A 138 15.17 -16.34 -10.42
C THR A 138 14.97 -14.83 -10.46
N LEU A 139 16.08 -14.09 -10.55
CA LEU A 139 16.05 -12.64 -10.72
C LEU A 139 15.24 -12.22 -11.95
N ASN A 140 15.33 -12.98 -13.04
CA ASN A 140 14.62 -12.67 -14.28
C ASN A 140 13.10 -12.73 -14.08
N PHE A 141 12.61 -13.72 -13.33
CA PHE A 141 11.19 -13.81 -13.01
C PHE A 141 10.75 -12.67 -12.08
N LEU A 142 11.55 -12.32 -11.07
CA LEU A 142 11.27 -11.15 -10.21
C LEU A 142 11.17 -9.86 -11.03
N LYS A 143 12.19 -9.56 -11.86
CA LYS A 143 12.20 -8.38 -12.73
C LYS A 143 10.99 -8.38 -13.68
N LYS A 144 10.56 -9.55 -14.16
CA LYS A 144 9.34 -9.68 -14.96
C LYS A 144 8.12 -9.22 -14.16
N VAL A 145 7.90 -9.77 -12.96
CA VAL A 145 6.75 -9.42 -12.10
C VAL A 145 6.77 -7.94 -11.70
N VAL A 146 7.93 -7.38 -11.36
CA VAL A 146 8.06 -5.93 -11.04
C VAL A 146 7.70 -5.06 -12.25
N ARG A 147 8.15 -5.41 -13.46
CA ARG A 147 7.78 -4.68 -14.69
C ARG A 147 6.28 -4.75 -14.97
N GLN A 148 5.64 -5.87 -14.65
CA GLN A 148 4.18 -6.02 -14.75
C GLN A 148 3.45 -5.10 -13.76
N ILE A 149 3.88 -5.05 -12.50
CA ILE A 149 3.31 -4.09 -11.52
C ILE A 149 3.55 -2.65 -11.98
N TYR A 150 4.74 -2.36 -12.51
CA TYR A 150 5.06 -1.03 -13.02
C TYR A 150 4.21 -0.64 -14.24
N SER A 151 3.88 -1.57 -15.14
CA SER A 151 2.95 -1.27 -16.24
C SER A 151 1.54 -0.94 -15.73
N VAL A 152 1.08 -1.57 -14.66
CA VAL A 152 -0.18 -1.20 -13.98
C VAL A 152 -0.11 0.22 -13.42
N LEU A 153 1.00 0.61 -12.80
CA LEU A 153 1.23 1.98 -12.31
C LEU A 153 1.18 3.00 -13.43
N LEU A 154 1.86 2.75 -14.56
CA LEU A 154 1.85 3.64 -15.72
C LEU A 154 0.45 3.79 -16.34
N ARG A 155 -0.29 2.68 -16.48
CA ARG A 155 -1.69 2.72 -16.94
C ARG A 155 -2.57 3.53 -15.98
N THR A 156 -2.33 3.39 -14.69
CA THR A 156 -3.07 4.15 -13.66
C THR A 156 -2.75 5.64 -13.73
N GLU A 157 -1.47 6.02 -13.87
CA GLU A 157 -1.07 7.42 -14.06
C GLU A 157 -1.75 8.03 -15.29
N PHE A 158 -1.70 7.29 -16.42
CA PHE A 158 -2.34 7.71 -17.67
C PHE A 158 -3.85 7.92 -17.48
N MET A 159 -4.55 6.96 -16.90
CA MET A 159 -5.99 7.06 -16.71
C MET A 159 -6.38 8.13 -15.69
N VAL A 160 -5.57 8.38 -14.67
CA VAL A 160 -5.75 9.52 -13.75
C VAL A 160 -5.61 10.84 -14.50
N TYR A 161 -4.59 10.99 -15.35
CA TYR A 161 -4.41 12.18 -16.18
C TYR A 161 -5.59 12.40 -17.13
N GLU A 162 -6.08 11.36 -17.82
CA GLU A 162 -7.22 11.47 -18.73
C GLU A 162 -8.50 11.93 -18.02
N ASN A 163 -8.74 11.47 -16.79
CA ASN A 163 -9.90 11.90 -15.99
C ASN A 163 -9.70 13.26 -15.31
N TYR A 164 -8.45 13.63 -15.02
CA TYR A 164 -8.08 14.84 -14.31
C TYR A 164 -6.86 15.52 -14.96
N PRO A 165 -7.03 16.24 -16.10
CA PRO A 165 -5.90 16.77 -16.89
C PRO A 165 -4.95 17.74 -16.16
N LYS A 166 -5.37 18.28 -15.01
CA LYS A 166 -4.51 19.06 -14.11
C LYS A 166 -3.36 18.22 -13.52
N LEU A 167 -3.54 16.90 -13.41
CA LEU A 167 -2.55 15.93 -12.92
C LEU A 167 -1.68 15.44 -14.08
N LYS A 168 -0.84 16.32 -14.62
CA LYS A 168 0.05 15.99 -15.75
C LYS A 168 0.95 14.76 -15.46
N LEU A 169 1.21 14.00 -16.51
CA LEU A 169 2.17 12.88 -16.49
C LEU A 169 3.55 13.37 -16.05
N THR A 170 4.19 12.62 -15.16
CA THR A 170 5.49 13.03 -14.59
C THR A 170 6.68 12.82 -15.52
N GLY A 171 6.63 11.84 -16.43
CA GLY A 171 7.71 11.58 -17.39
C GLY A 171 9.07 11.22 -16.74
N THR A 172 9.05 10.58 -15.57
CA THR A 172 10.23 10.41 -14.67
C THR A 172 11.26 9.33 -15.07
N GLU A 173 11.48 9.15 -16.37
CA GLU A 173 12.41 8.15 -16.91
C GLU A 173 13.87 8.37 -16.44
N GLU A 174 14.23 9.61 -16.10
CA GLU A 174 15.53 9.97 -15.53
C GLU A 174 15.82 9.29 -14.19
N ARG A 175 14.80 8.86 -13.43
CA ARG A 175 14.99 8.17 -12.15
C ARG A 175 15.77 6.85 -12.27
N LYS A 176 15.82 6.26 -13.47
CA LYS A 176 16.73 5.14 -13.81
C LYS A 176 18.19 5.46 -13.48
N GLN A 177 18.56 6.74 -13.40
CA GLN A 177 19.91 7.20 -13.09
C GLN A 177 20.21 7.32 -11.58
N LEU A 178 19.21 7.22 -10.70
CA LEU A 178 19.40 7.29 -9.25
C LEU A 178 20.09 6.02 -8.73
N LEU A 179 20.86 6.14 -7.64
CA LEU A 179 21.69 5.06 -7.08
C LEU A 179 20.92 3.75 -6.92
N PHE A 180 19.77 3.76 -6.25
CA PHE A 180 18.95 2.57 -6.03
C PHE A 180 18.53 1.93 -7.35
N HIS A 181 18.00 2.71 -8.29
CA HIS A 181 17.54 2.22 -9.59
C HIS A 181 18.71 1.71 -10.44
N LYS A 182 19.86 2.38 -10.44
CA LYS A 182 21.10 1.90 -11.07
C LYS A 182 21.53 0.55 -10.48
N LYS A 183 21.58 0.42 -9.15
CA LYS A 183 21.94 -0.82 -8.46
C LYS A 183 20.93 -1.94 -8.75
N LEU A 184 19.63 -1.64 -8.72
CA LEU A 184 18.56 -2.58 -9.07
C LEU A 184 18.66 -3.07 -10.52
N LEU A 185 18.88 -2.14 -11.47
CA LEU A 185 19.02 -2.46 -12.89
C LEU A 185 20.28 -3.29 -13.16
N LYS A 186 21.40 -2.95 -12.51
CA LYS A 186 22.68 -3.68 -12.56
C LYS A 186 22.68 -5.01 -11.80
N GLY A 187 21.65 -5.30 -11.01
CA GLY A 187 21.56 -6.54 -10.25
C GLY A 187 22.44 -6.57 -8.98
N GLU A 188 22.78 -5.40 -8.44
CA GLU A 188 23.63 -5.25 -7.25
C GLU A 188 22.85 -5.32 -5.92
N LEU A 189 21.51 -5.45 -5.95
CA LEU A 189 20.65 -5.55 -4.77
C LEU A 189 20.13 -7.00 -4.59
N PRO A 190 19.93 -7.48 -3.34
CA PRO A 190 19.41 -8.81 -3.07
C PRO A 190 17.97 -9.00 -3.56
N LEU A 191 17.55 -10.25 -3.75
CA LEU A 191 16.28 -10.62 -4.37
C LEU A 191 15.22 -10.99 -3.32
N SER A 192 13.99 -10.49 -3.47
CA SER A 192 12.81 -10.87 -2.66
C SER A 192 11.54 -10.86 -3.53
N ILE A 193 10.46 -11.57 -3.15
CA ILE A 193 9.15 -11.48 -3.84
C ILE A 193 8.00 -11.61 -2.84
N GLY A 194 7.00 -10.74 -3.01
CA GLY A 194 5.93 -10.49 -2.05
C GLY A 194 5.93 -9.00 -1.69
N GLY A 195 4.76 -8.42 -1.50
CA GLY A 195 4.68 -7.02 -1.10
C GLY A 195 3.25 -6.54 -0.91
N GLY A 196 3.10 -5.54 -0.05
CA GLY A 196 1.90 -4.72 0.02
C GLY A 196 2.12 -3.45 -0.79
N ILE A 197 1.14 -3.07 -1.60
CA ILE A 197 1.14 -1.76 -2.29
C ILE A 197 0.20 -0.85 -1.52
N GLY A 198 0.75 0.18 -0.85
CA GLY A 198 -0.05 1.09 -0.02
C GLY A 198 -1.08 1.86 -0.84
N GLN A 199 -2.36 1.73 -0.52
CA GLN A 199 -3.42 2.32 -1.35
C GLN A 199 -3.42 3.84 -1.18
N SER A 200 -3.44 4.33 0.07
CA SER A 200 -3.42 5.75 0.38
C SER A 200 -2.14 6.42 -0.09
N ARG A 201 -0.98 5.75 0.02
CA ARG A 201 0.29 6.25 -0.53
C ARG A 201 0.24 6.41 -2.04
N LEU A 202 -0.38 5.46 -2.74
CA LEU A 202 -0.52 5.54 -4.20
C LEU A 202 -1.46 6.68 -4.61
N CYS A 203 -2.60 6.83 -3.91
CA CYS A 203 -3.51 7.95 -4.07
C CYS A 203 -2.80 9.28 -3.83
N MET A 204 -2.10 9.43 -2.71
CA MET A 204 -1.33 10.64 -2.39
C MET A 204 -0.35 10.99 -3.51
N TYR A 205 0.39 10.00 -4.02
CA TYR A 205 1.37 10.19 -5.08
C TYR A 205 0.75 10.68 -6.39
N PHE A 206 -0.27 9.98 -6.92
CA PHE A 206 -0.85 10.34 -8.22
C PHE A 206 -1.76 11.57 -8.15
N LEU A 207 -2.40 11.84 -7.01
CA LEU A 207 -3.23 13.02 -6.80
C LEU A 207 -2.42 14.26 -6.38
N ARG A 208 -1.08 14.14 -6.30
CA ARG A 208 -0.13 15.22 -5.93
C ARG A 208 -0.49 15.88 -4.60
N LYS A 209 -0.81 15.03 -3.63
CA LYS A 209 -1.17 15.43 -2.26
C LYS A 209 0.09 15.59 -1.44
N ALA A 210 0.16 16.64 -0.63
CA ALA A 210 1.32 16.93 0.21
C ALA A 210 1.33 16.05 1.47
N HIS A 211 0.17 15.57 1.91
CA HIS A 211 0.02 14.75 3.09
C HIS A 211 -0.92 13.56 2.84
N ILE A 212 -0.61 12.39 3.41
CA ILE A 212 -1.44 11.18 3.28
C ILE A 212 -2.84 11.38 3.88
N GLY A 213 -2.95 12.20 4.91
CA GLY A 213 -4.24 12.61 5.50
C GLY A 213 -5.18 13.36 4.56
N GLU A 214 -4.72 13.83 3.39
CA GLU A 214 -5.63 14.39 2.37
C GLU A 214 -6.37 13.32 1.56
N VAL A 215 -5.98 12.05 1.69
CA VAL A 215 -6.56 10.91 0.96
C VAL A 215 -6.98 9.77 1.88
N GLN A 216 -6.83 9.96 3.19
CA GLN A 216 -7.04 8.94 4.20
C GLN A 216 -7.51 9.59 5.50
N ALA A 217 -8.65 9.15 6.01
CA ALA A 217 -9.14 9.57 7.32
C ALA A 217 -8.34 8.90 8.43
N SER A 218 -7.74 9.67 9.35
CA SER A 218 -7.00 9.14 10.50
C SER A 218 -6.97 10.10 11.69
N LEU A 219 -6.23 9.75 12.73
CA LEU A 219 -5.97 10.60 13.87
C LEU A 219 -4.67 11.37 13.66
N TRP A 220 -4.73 12.69 13.83
CA TRP A 220 -3.61 13.61 13.66
C TRP A 220 -3.46 14.49 14.91
N PRO A 221 -2.23 14.77 15.38
CA PRO A 221 -1.99 15.74 16.44
C PRO A 221 -2.56 17.11 16.08
N GLU A 222 -3.13 17.82 17.06
CA GLU A 222 -3.78 19.11 16.81
C GLU A 222 -2.84 20.15 16.19
N ASP A 223 -1.58 20.16 16.62
CA ASP A 223 -0.55 21.05 16.09
C ASP A 223 -0.19 20.72 14.63
N MET A 224 -0.21 19.44 14.25
CA MET A 224 -0.06 19.00 12.85
C MET A 224 -1.24 19.45 12.00
N VAL A 225 -2.48 19.32 12.50
CA VAL A 225 -3.69 19.79 11.82
C VAL A 225 -3.61 21.30 11.58
N GLN A 226 -3.22 22.08 12.60
CA GLN A 226 -3.08 23.54 12.48
C GLN A 226 -1.98 23.94 11.49
N GLN A 227 -0.81 23.29 11.55
CA GLN A 227 0.30 23.56 10.63
C GLN A 227 -0.07 23.24 9.17
N CYS A 228 -0.72 22.10 8.93
CA CYS A 228 -1.20 21.70 7.62
C CYS A 228 -2.27 22.66 7.08
N ALA A 229 -3.25 23.04 7.91
CA ALA A 229 -4.30 23.99 7.52
C ALA A 229 -3.73 25.34 7.09
N GLY A 230 -2.69 25.84 7.77
CA GLY A 230 -1.97 27.06 7.39
C GLY A 230 -1.27 26.98 6.02
N HIS A 231 -1.10 25.79 5.46
CA HIS A 231 -0.45 25.53 4.18
C HIS A 231 -1.41 24.97 3.11
N ASN A 232 -2.72 25.14 3.28
CA ASN A 232 -3.77 24.60 2.40
C ASN A 232 -3.79 23.06 2.30
N ILE A 233 -3.26 22.37 3.31
CA ILE A 233 -3.29 20.91 3.42
C ILE A 233 -4.45 20.56 4.36
N VAL A 234 -5.50 19.95 3.82
CA VAL A 234 -6.67 19.56 4.60
C VAL A 234 -6.53 18.10 5.01
N LEU A 235 -6.33 17.85 6.31
CA LEU A 235 -6.30 16.51 6.88
C LEU A 235 -7.72 16.05 7.18
N VAL A 236 -8.04 14.82 6.78
CA VAL A 236 -9.31 14.12 7.05
C VAL A 236 -9.14 13.12 8.18
#